data_AF-A0AAW0RGZ8-F1
#
_entry.id   AF-A0AAW0RGZ8-F1
#
_cell.length_a   1.000
_cell.length_b   1.000
_cell.length_c   1.000
_cell.angle_alpha   90.00
_cell.angle_beta   90.00
_cell.angle_gamma   90.00
#
_symmetry.space_group_name_H-M   'P 1'
#
loop_
_entity.id
_entity.type
_entity.pdbx_description
1 polymer ?
#
loop_
_entity_poly.entity_id
_entity_poly.type
_entity_poly.pdbx_seq_one_letter_code
_entity_poly.pdbx_strand_id
1 'polypeptide(L)' 'MASHTIVLPGDAIDDSQIPTHPKKPLRLGPGLRHDPTTNEIRPTVAGQLVSDRQKNAMRVETSNGR' A
#
# COMPACT_ATOMS: atom_id res chain seq x y z
N MET A 1 16.13 9.13 -2.13
CA MET A 1 15.22 9.26 -3.28
C MET A 1 13.85 8.74 -2.86
N ALA A 2 12.85 9.63 -2.72
CA ALA A 2 11.49 9.21 -2.40
C ALA A 2 10.86 8.66 -3.69
N SER A 3 10.79 7.35 -3.85
CA SER A 3 10.10 6.70 -4.96
C SER A 3 8.60 6.99 -4.83
N HIS A 4 8.09 7.86 -5.69
CA HIS A 4 6.65 8.13 -5.78
C HIS A 4 6.05 7.06 -6.70
N THR A 5 5.69 5.92 -6.13
CA THR A 5 5.04 4.83 -6.86
C THR A 5 3.56 5.18 -7.00
N ILE A 6 3.12 5.45 -8.24
CA ILE A 6 1.70 5.65 -8.54
C ILE A 6 1.12 4.28 -8.85
N VAL A 7 0.01 3.94 -8.20
CA VAL A 7 -0.68 2.66 -8.37
C VAL A 7 -2.06 2.89 -8.95
N LEU A 8 -2.53 1.93 -9.75
CA LEU A 8 -3.87 1.92 -10.34
C LEU A 8 -4.75 0.87 -9.65
N PRO A 9 -6.09 1.03 -9.67
CA PRO A 9 -7.00 0.01 -9.17
C PRO A 9 -6.77 -1.33 -9.88
N GLY A 10 -6.56 -2.39 -9.11
CA GLY A 10 -6.33 -3.73 -9.64
C GLY A 10 -4.89 -4.03 -10.04
N ASP A 11 -3.98 -3.06 -9.94
CA ASP A 11 -2.56 -3.27 -10.18
C ASP A 11 -1.94 -4.12 -9.07
N ALA A 12 -0.88 -4.88 -9.37
CA ALA A 12 -0.21 -5.67 -8.34
C ALA A 12 0.85 -4.82 -7.64
N ILE A 13 0.78 -4.68 -6.31
CA ILE A 13 1.86 -4.06 -5.55
C ILE A 13 2.95 -5.11 -5.34
N ASP A 14 4.17 -4.78 -5.76
CA ASP A 14 5.34 -5.61 -5.55
C ASP A 14 5.66 -5.71 -4.04
N ASP A 15 5.88 -6.94 -3.55
CA ASP A 15 6.21 -7.21 -2.15
C ASP A 15 7.46 -6.45 -1.67
N SER A 16 8.36 -6.07 -2.58
CA SER A 16 9.53 -5.23 -2.27
C SER A 16 9.17 -3.80 -1.84
N GLN A 17 7.99 -3.31 -2.23
CA GLN A 17 7.44 -2.01 -1.80
C GLN A 17 6.71 -2.14 -0.45
N ILE A 18 6.38 -3.35 -0.02
CA ILE A 18 5.63 -3.60 1.21
C ILE A 18 6.59 -3.52 2.40
N PRO A 19 6.40 -2.54 3.32
CA PRO A 19 7.15 -2.53 4.55
C PRO A 19 6.75 -3.77 5.35
N THR A 20 7.73 -4.64 5.61
CA THR A 20 7.54 -5.82 6.45
C THR A 20 8.32 -5.60 7.74
N HIS A 21 7.63 -5.68 8.88
CA HIS A 21 8.27 -5.56 10.20
C HIS A 21 8.01 -6.81 11.03
N PRO A 22 9.04 -7.42 11.66
CA PRO A 22 8.91 -8.69 12.40
C PRO A 22 8.06 -8.63 13.69
N LYS A 23 7.52 -7.47 14.05
CA LYS A 23 6.84 -7.23 15.35
C LYS A 23 5.56 -6.42 15.22
N LYS A 24 5.37 -5.67 14.13
CA LYS A 24 4.21 -4.80 13.93
C LYS A 24 3.35 -5.40 12.84
N PRO A 25 2.03 -5.53 13.03
CA PRO A 25 1.14 -5.93 11.96
C PRO A 25 1.18 -4.89 10.84
N LEU A 26 1.03 -5.33 9.59
CA LEU A 26 0.94 -4.43 8.45
C LEU A 26 -0.40 -3.71 8.49
N ARG A 27 -0.36 -2.38 8.58
CA ARG A 27 -1.56 -1.54 8.57
C ARG A 27 -1.89 -1.11 7.15
N LEU A 28 -2.99 -1.64 6.64
CA LEU A 28 -3.55 -1.23 5.36
C LEU A 28 -4.48 -0.04 5.59
N GLY A 29 -4.07 1.09 5.05
CA GLY A 29 -4.85 2.32 4.98
C GLY A 29 -5.88 2.28 3.84
N PRO A 30 -6.63 3.37 3.68
CA PRO A 30 -7.63 3.48 2.63
C PRO A 30 -7.00 3.26 1.25
N GLY A 31 -7.77 2.62 0.37
CA GLY A 31 -7.35 2.34 -0.99
C GLY A 31 -6.52 1.07 -1.19
N LEU A 32 -6.30 0.28 -0.13
CA LEU A 32 -5.62 -1.02 -0.19
C LEU A 32 -6.52 -2.13 0.34
N ARG A 33 -6.52 -3.26 -0.35
CA ARG A 33 -7.22 -4.48 0.07
C ARG A 33 -6.23 -5.64 0.13
N HIS A 34 -6.26 -6.37 1.23
CA HIS A 34 -5.54 -7.64 1.36
C HIS A 34 -6.40 -8.76 0.79
N ASP A 35 -5.82 -9.58 -0.07
CA ASP A 35 -6.39 -10.86 -0.46
C ASP A 35 -5.78 -11.96 0.42
N PRO A 36 -6.55 -12.57 1.33
CA PRO A 36 -6.05 -13.60 2.23
C PRO A 36 -5.72 -14.92 1.53
N THR A 37 -6.21 -15.14 0.30
CA THR A 37 -5.97 -16.39 -0.44
C THR A 37 -4.62 -16.39 -1.14
N THR A 38 -4.23 -15.26 -1.71
CA THR A 38 -2.94 -15.09 -2.40
C THR A 38 -1.89 -14.38 -1.55
N ASN A 39 -2.30 -13.83 -0.41
CA ASN A 39 -1.48 -12.99 0.47
C ASN A 39 -0.99 -11.69 -0.20
N GLU A 40 -1.58 -11.33 -1.35
CA GLU A 40 -1.24 -10.14 -2.12
C GLU A 40 -2.02 -8.92 -1.62
N ILE A 41 -1.44 -7.74 -1.83
CA ILE A 41 -2.08 -6.46 -1.52
C ILE A 41 -2.40 -5.75 -2.82
N ARG A 42 -3.69 -5.52 -3.05
CA ARG A 42 -4.17 -4.87 -4.26
C ARG A 42 -4.69 -3.47 -3.96
N PRO A 43 -4.25 -2.45 -4.72
CA PRO A 43 -4.86 -1.14 -4.68
C PRO A 43 -6.28 -1.23 -5.24
N THR A 44 -7.21 -0.59 -4.55
CA THR A 44 -8.61 -0.46 -5.00
C THR A 44 -8.88 0.93 -5.59
N VAL A 45 -7.95 1.87 -5.42
CA VAL A 45 -8.07 3.26 -5.89
C VAL A 45 -6.79 3.68 -6.60
N ALA A 46 -6.92 4.60 -7.56
CA ALA A 46 -5.78 5.20 -8.24
C ALA A 46 -5.17 6.29 -7.35
N GLY A 47 -3.86 6.26 -7.15
CA GLY A 47 -3.20 7.30 -6.39
C GLY A 47 -1.73 6.99 -6.08
N GLN A 48 -1.16 7.81 -5.20
CA GLN A 48 0.21 7.64 -4.76
C GLN A 48 0.29 6.61 -3.63
N LEU A 49 1.10 5.58 -3.83
CA LEU A 49 1.38 4.60 -2.79
C LEU A 49 2.35 5.20 -1.77
N VAL A 50 1.87 5.39 -0.55
CA VAL A 50 2.66 5.88 0.57
C VAL A 50 2.90 4.71 1.53
N SER A 51 4.14 4.21 1.53
CA SER A 51 4.62 3.19 2.45
C SER A 51 5.42 3.83 3.60
N ASP A 52 4.90 3.74 4.83
CA ASP A 52 5.58 4.16 6.05
C ASP A 52 6.21 2.93 6.73
N ARG A 53 7.53 2.78 6.58
CA ARG A 53 8.31 1.70 7.21
C ARG A 53 8.37 1.80 8.74
N GLN A 54 8.35 3.02 9.31
CA GLN A 54 8.40 3.19 10.78
C GLN A 54 7.10 2.73 11.45
N LYS A 55 5.97 3.01 10.80
CA LYS A 55 4.64 2.62 11.26
C LYS A 55 4.16 1.27 10.72
N ASN A 56 4.93 0.65 9.83
CA ASN A 56 4.57 -0.56 9.11
C ASN A 56 3.18 -0.42 8.48
N ALA A 57 2.97 0.70 7.79
CA ALA A 57 1.68 1.09 7.26
C ALA A 57 1.79 1.45 5.78
N MET A 58 0.81 1.06 4.98
CA MET A 58 0.69 1.46 3.59
C MET A 58 -0.66 2.10 3.37
N ARG A 59 -0.71 3.11 2.50
CA ARG A 59 -1.97 3.74 2.10
C ARG A 59 -1.83 4.24 0.67
N VAL A 60 -2.95 4.37 -0.03
CA VAL A 60 -2.98 5.08 -1.29
C VAL A 60 -3.51 6.49 -1.02
N GLU A 61 -2.69 7.50 -1.27
CA GLU A 61 -3.12 8.89 -1.26
C GLU A 61 -3.69 9.25 -2.63
N THR A 62 -4.99 9.50 -2.67
CA THR A 62 -5.69 9.97 -3.86
C THR A 62 -5.77 11.49 -3.81
N SER A 63 -5.59 12.16 -4.95
CA SER A 63 -5.73 13.61 -5.07
C SER A 63 -7.16 14.14 -4.87
N ASN A 64 -8.16 13.26 -4.69
CA ASN A 64 -9.55 13.60 -4.40
C ASN A 64 -9.76 14.04 -2.94
N GLY A 65 -8.96 15.01 -2.49
CA GLY A 65 -8.90 15.53 -1.14
C GLY A 65 -10.26 15.66 -0.45
N ARG A 66 -10.32 15.12 0.76
CA ARG A 66 -11.22 15.61 1.79
C ARG A 66 -10.39 16.04 3.00
#